data_AF-A0A9X3ESE7-F1
#
_entry.id   AF-A0A9X3ESE7-F1
#
_cell.length_a   1.000
_cell.length_b   1.000
_cell.length_c   1.000
_cell.angle_alpha   90.00
_cell.angle_beta   90.00
_cell.angle_gamma   90.00
#
_symmetry.space_group_name_H-M   'P 1'
#
loop_
_entity.id
_entity.type
_entity.pdbx_description
1 polymer ?
#
loop_
_entity_poly.entity_id
_entity_poly.type
_entity_poly.pdbx_seq_one_letter_code
_entity_poly.pdbx_strand_id
1 'polypeptide(L)'
;MLGLDVVVDGDELVLTPAAAERSISWSSGQVTRSETFDVRAGAPEPGGLFCPAIFADEPGRTGHVELAAPVVPGPARPLLAALLGVSEVDLVALGVDELVARVERAEAEGQRSRAGGRDSWCGGRCWRGGRSGAG
;
A
#
# COMPACT_ATOMS: atom_id res chain seq x y z
N MET A 1 3.21 -5.26 0.94
CA MET A 1 3.70 -4.04 0.25
C MET A 1 2.50 -3.12 0.13
N LEU A 2 2.58 -1.87 0.62
CA LEU A 2 1.61 -0.87 0.19
C LEU A 2 1.94 -0.64 -1.29
N GLY A 3 1.17 -1.24 -2.19
CA GLY A 3 1.27 -0.86 -3.59
C GLY A 3 0.85 0.61 -3.70
N LEU A 4 1.26 1.27 -4.76
CA LEU A 4 0.70 2.57 -5.12
C LEU A 4 -0.06 2.35 -6.42
N ASP A 5 -1.37 2.52 -6.38
CA ASP A 5 -2.18 2.62 -7.59
C ASP A 5 -1.88 3.96 -8.26
N VAL A 6 -1.63 3.91 -9.55
CA VAL A 6 -1.38 5.09 -10.37
C VAL A 6 -2.52 5.17 -11.36
N VAL A 7 -3.46 6.09 -11.12
CA VAL A 7 -4.59 6.34 -12.01
C VAL A 7 -4.37 7.66 -12.73
N VAL A 8 -4.52 7.65 -14.04
CA VAL A 8 -4.56 8.89 -14.84
C VAL A 8 -6.03 9.30 -14.95
N ASP A 9 -6.38 10.42 -14.33
CA ASP A 9 -7.73 11.02 -14.39
C ASP A 9 -7.66 12.33 -15.17
N GLY A 10 -7.95 12.26 -16.47
CA GLY A 10 -7.74 13.39 -17.39
C GLY A 10 -6.26 13.77 -17.49
N ASP A 11 -5.92 15.00 -17.10
CA ASP A 11 -4.54 15.51 -17.06
C ASP A 11 -3.88 15.34 -15.67
N GLU A 12 -4.53 14.66 -14.74
CA GLU A 12 -4.03 14.45 -13.37
C GLU A 12 -3.50 13.03 -13.16
N LEU A 13 -2.35 12.94 -12.47
CA LEU A 13 -1.79 11.67 -12.00
C LEU A 13 -2.17 11.47 -10.53
N VAL A 14 -3.06 10.51 -10.27
CA VAL A 14 -3.55 10.19 -8.93
C VAL A 14 -2.79 8.97 -8.38
N LEU A 15 -2.13 9.16 -7.24
CA LEU A 15 -1.46 8.09 -6.50
C LEU A 15 -2.35 7.66 -5.32
N THR A 16 -2.84 6.42 -5.30
CA THR A 16 -3.59 5.89 -4.15
C THR A 16 -2.91 4.66 -3.54
N PRO A 17 -3.07 4.39 -2.23
CA PRO A 17 -2.56 3.14 -1.67
C PRO A 17 -3.27 1.93 -2.29
N ALA A 18 -2.53 1.06 -2.96
CA ALA A 18 -2.99 -0.24 -3.43
C ALA A 18 -2.78 -1.30 -2.34
N ALA A 19 -3.80 -2.14 -2.18
CA ALA A 19 -3.76 -3.31 -1.31
C ALA A 19 -2.74 -4.35 -1.82
N ALA A 20 -2.19 -5.16 -0.92
CA ALA A 20 -1.10 -6.09 -1.22
C ALA A 20 -1.46 -7.12 -2.31
N GLU A 21 -2.74 -7.46 -2.43
CA GLU A 21 -3.30 -8.38 -3.42
C GLU A 21 -3.09 -7.88 -4.86
N ARG A 22 -2.95 -6.57 -5.07
CA ARG A 22 -2.70 -5.99 -6.40
C ARG A 22 -1.25 -6.12 -6.85
N SER A 23 -0.27 -6.22 -5.94
CA SER A 23 1.13 -6.40 -6.34
C SER A 23 1.35 -7.70 -7.13
N ILE A 24 0.59 -8.75 -6.80
CA ILE A 24 0.60 -10.01 -7.55
C ILE A 24 0.00 -9.82 -8.95
N SER A 25 -1.03 -8.97 -9.10
CA SER A 25 -1.72 -8.78 -10.39
C SER A 25 -0.85 -8.13 -11.48
N TRP A 26 0.17 -7.36 -11.10
CA TRP A 26 1.15 -6.80 -12.04
C TRP A 26 2.33 -7.74 -12.30
N SER A 27 2.43 -8.81 -11.50
CA SER A 27 3.56 -9.70 -11.55
C SER A 27 3.39 -10.81 -12.58
N SER A 28 4.47 -11.03 -13.29
CA SER A 28 4.68 -12.11 -14.24
C SER A 28 5.26 -13.38 -13.61
N GLY A 29 5.65 -13.33 -12.33
CA GLY A 29 6.21 -14.47 -11.61
C GLY A 29 6.91 -14.07 -10.31
N GLN A 30 7.04 -15.04 -9.41
CA GLN A 30 7.74 -14.88 -8.13
C GLN A 30 9.24 -15.13 -8.31
N VAL A 31 10.06 -14.23 -7.80
CA VAL A 31 11.50 -14.45 -7.65
C VAL A 31 11.72 -15.20 -6.33
N THR A 32 12.19 -16.43 -6.43
CA THR A 32 12.41 -17.33 -5.27
C THR A 32 13.88 -17.46 -4.91
N ARG A 33 14.78 -16.91 -5.73
CA ARG A 33 16.23 -17.08 -5.66
C ARG A 33 16.93 -15.74 -5.83
N SER A 34 18.00 -15.53 -5.06
CA SER A 34 18.80 -14.30 -5.12
C SER A 34 19.83 -14.31 -6.26
N GLU A 35 20.03 -15.48 -6.86
CA GLU A 35 20.99 -15.72 -7.91
C GLU A 35 20.65 -14.92 -9.19
N THR A 36 21.70 -14.54 -9.92
CA THR A 36 21.60 -13.72 -11.13
C THR A 36 21.87 -14.57 -12.38
N PHE A 37 23.13 -14.94 -12.59
CA PHE A 37 23.60 -15.73 -13.72
C PHE A 37 24.51 -16.87 -13.24
N ASP A 38 24.45 -18.01 -13.92
CA ASP A 38 25.46 -19.05 -13.81
C ASP A 38 26.79 -18.49 -14.36
N VAL A 39 27.82 -18.44 -13.52
CA VAL A 39 29.15 -17.92 -13.90
C VAL A 39 29.87 -18.76 -14.96
N ARG A 40 29.51 -20.04 -15.10
CA ARG A 40 30.11 -20.95 -16.09
C ARG A 40 29.36 -20.91 -17.41
N ALA A 41 28.03 -20.93 -17.36
CA ALA A 41 27.19 -20.96 -18.55
C ALA A 41 26.90 -19.56 -19.11
N GLY A 42 27.05 -18.50 -18.30
CA GLY A 42 26.65 -17.14 -18.65
C GLY A 42 25.13 -16.98 -18.83
N ALA A 43 24.35 -17.96 -18.39
CA ALA A 43 22.90 -18.00 -18.56
C ALA A 43 22.20 -17.54 -17.27
N PRO A 44 21.04 -16.86 -17.37
CA PRO A 44 20.27 -16.50 -16.19
C PRO A 44 19.82 -17.72 -15.40
N GLU A 45 19.82 -17.60 -14.07
CA GLU A 45 19.40 -18.68 -13.18
C GLU A 45 17.86 -18.81 -13.14
N PRO A 46 17.30 -20.04 -13.26
CA PRO A 46 15.87 -20.27 -13.08
C PRO A 46 15.37 -19.82 -11.71
N GLY A 47 14.31 -19.01 -11.69
CA GLY A 47 13.74 -18.41 -10.46
C GLY A 47 14.55 -17.26 -9.87
N GLY A 48 15.69 -16.91 -10.49
CA GLY A 48 16.55 -15.81 -10.09
C GLY A 48 16.10 -14.44 -10.62
N LEU A 49 16.91 -13.42 -10.34
CA LEU A 49 16.60 -12.01 -10.66
C LEU A 49 16.51 -11.73 -12.16
N PHE A 50 17.09 -12.56 -13.01
CA PHE A 50 17.06 -12.43 -14.47
C PHE A 50 16.34 -13.58 -15.16
N CYS A 51 15.51 -14.34 -14.42
CA CYS A 51 14.84 -15.52 -14.96
C CYS A 51 13.96 -15.16 -16.18
N PRO A 52 14.20 -15.73 -17.37
CA PRO A 52 13.45 -15.42 -18.58
C PRO A 52 11.97 -15.81 -18.49
N ALA A 53 11.62 -16.78 -17.65
CA ALA A 53 10.23 -17.14 -17.40
C ALA A 53 9.46 -15.98 -16.73
N ILE A 54 10.13 -15.20 -15.87
CA ILE A 54 9.54 -14.09 -15.12
C ILE A 54 9.60 -12.80 -15.92
N PHE A 55 10.76 -12.48 -16.52
CA PHE A 55 10.99 -11.17 -17.13
C PHE A 55 10.93 -11.20 -18.66
N ALA A 56 11.27 -12.32 -19.30
CA ALA A 56 11.44 -12.46 -20.76
C ALA A 56 12.16 -11.25 -21.40
N ASP A 57 12.02 -11.09 -22.71
CA ASP A 57 12.51 -9.91 -23.45
C ASP A 57 11.38 -8.87 -23.65
N GLU A 58 10.27 -8.99 -22.90
CA GLU A 58 9.11 -8.12 -23.03
C GLU A 58 9.22 -6.91 -22.07
N PRO A 59 9.25 -5.67 -22.60
CA PRO A 59 9.26 -4.48 -21.78
C PRO A 59 8.00 -4.41 -20.91
N GLY A 60 8.16 -4.06 -19.63
CA GLY A 60 7.04 -3.85 -18.72
C GLY A 60 6.60 -5.09 -17.93
N ARG A 61 7.22 -6.26 -18.13
CA ARG A 61 7.02 -7.39 -17.21
C ARG A 61 7.68 -7.09 -15.86
N THR A 62 6.96 -7.37 -14.78
CA THR A 62 7.47 -7.18 -13.42
C THR A 62 7.47 -8.50 -12.65
N GLY A 63 8.47 -8.70 -11.79
CA GLY A 63 8.50 -9.81 -10.84
C GLY A 63 8.05 -9.34 -9.46
N HIS A 64 7.72 -10.27 -8.58
CA HIS A 64 7.50 -9.96 -7.18
C HIS A 64 8.32 -10.88 -6.28
N VAL A 65 8.54 -10.43 -5.04
CA VAL A 65 9.07 -11.25 -3.96
C VAL A 65 7.98 -11.35 -2.91
N GLU A 66 7.63 -12.58 -2.56
CA GLU A 66 6.74 -12.82 -1.43
C GLU A 66 7.53 -12.70 -0.14
N LEU A 67 7.00 -11.90 0.79
CA LEU A 67 7.65 -11.67 2.08
C LEU A 67 7.14 -12.69 3.08
N ALA A 68 8.04 -13.31 3.83
CA ALA A 68 7.67 -14.27 4.89
C ALA A 68 6.89 -13.63 6.05
N ALA A 69 6.96 -12.30 6.18
CA ALA A 69 6.20 -11.53 7.14
C ALA A 69 5.78 -10.18 6.54
N PRO A 70 4.68 -9.57 7.01
CA PRO A 70 4.30 -8.21 6.63
C PRO A 70 5.41 -7.21 6.95
N VAL A 71 5.64 -6.27 6.04
CA VAL A 71 6.63 -5.19 6.21
C VAL A 71 5.94 -3.85 6.00
N VAL A 72 6.23 -2.90 6.90
CA VAL A 72 5.81 -1.50 6.79
C VAL A 72 6.93 -0.69 6.12
N PRO A 73 6.71 -0.15 4.91
CA PRO A 73 7.66 0.74 4.25
C PRO A 73 7.92 1.98 5.10
N GLY A 74 9.17 2.44 5.15
CA GLY A 74 9.57 3.64 5.91
C GLY A 74 8.65 4.85 5.69
N PRO A 75 8.34 5.25 4.45
CA PRO A 75 7.46 6.38 4.18
C PRO A 75 6.02 6.26 4.72
N ALA A 76 5.55 5.04 4.99
CA ALA A 76 4.22 4.79 5.52
C ALA A 76 4.17 4.74 7.05
N ARG A 77 5.34 4.68 7.72
CA ARG A 77 5.42 4.56 9.19
C ARG A 77 4.78 5.74 9.92
N PRO A 78 4.98 7.01 9.54
CA PRO A 78 4.36 8.13 10.26
C PRO A 78 2.82 8.07 10.22
N LEU A 79 2.27 7.71 9.06
CA LEU A 79 0.82 7.57 8.88
C LEU A 79 0.27 6.42 9.71
N LEU A 80 0.93 5.27 9.69
CA LEU A 80 0.51 4.11 10.49
C LEU A 80 0.65 4.36 11.99
N ALA A 81 1.74 5.00 12.43
CA ALA A 81 1.96 5.38 13.82
C ALA A 81 0.83 6.28 14.33
N ALA A 82 0.46 7.30 13.53
CA ALA A 82 -0.65 8.20 13.85
C ALA A 82 -2.00 7.45 13.93
N LEU A 83 -2.29 6.56 12.98
CA LEU A 83 -3.52 5.76 12.97
C LEU A 83 -3.63 4.82 14.18
N LEU A 84 -2.50 4.25 14.62
CA LEU A 84 -2.45 3.33 15.74
C LEU A 84 -2.27 4.03 17.11
N GLY A 85 -2.09 5.35 17.13
CA GLY A 85 -1.87 6.12 18.35
C GLY A 85 -0.56 5.79 19.07
N VAL A 86 0.47 5.40 18.32
CA VAL A 86 1.81 5.03 18.85
C VAL A 86 2.88 5.93 18.26
N SER A 87 4.06 6.00 18.89
CA SER A 87 5.20 6.67 18.28
C SER A 87 5.80 5.80 17.15
N GLU A 88 6.54 6.41 16.22
CA GLU A 88 7.26 5.64 15.19
C GLU A 88 8.32 4.70 15.77
N VAL A 89 8.92 5.08 16.90
CA VAL A 89 9.91 4.25 17.61
C VAL A 89 9.22 3.01 18.17
N ASP A 90 8.06 3.18 18.81
CA ASP A 90 7.28 2.08 19.35
C ASP A 90 6.74 1.19 18.23
N LEU A 91 6.31 1.78 17.10
CA LEU A 91 5.84 1.06 15.92
C LEU A 91 6.87 0.05 15.40
N VAL A 92 8.15 0.43 15.35
CA VAL A 92 9.25 -0.45 14.91
C VAL A 92 9.58 -1.51 15.95
N ALA A 93 9.30 -1.25 17.23
CA ALA A 93 9.49 -2.20 18.32
C ALA A 93 8.36 -3.23 18.43
N LEU A 94 7.22 -3.03 17.75
CA LEU A 94 6.10 -3.98 17.77
C LEU A 94 6.46 -5.29 17.07
N GLY A 95 6.09 -6.40 17.71
CA GLY A 95 6.05 -7.70 17.04
C GLY A 95 4.98 -7.72 15.94
N VAL A 96 5.18 -8.57 14.92
CA VAL A 96 4.25 -8.70 13.79
C VAL A 96 2.83 -9.01 14.27
N ASP A 97 2.66 -9.95 15.19
CA ASP A 97 1.34 -10.34 15.71
C ASP A 97 0.64 -9.17 16.43
N GLU A 98 1.40 -8.38 17.19
CA GLU A 98 0.87 -7.24 17.92
C GLU A 98 0.47 -6.11 16.97
N LEU A 99 1.27 -5.87 15.93
CA LEU A 99 0.98 -4.92 14.87
C LEU A 99 -0.31 -5.30 14.13
N VAL A 100 -0.43 -6.56 13.71
CA VAL A 100 -1.62 -7.09 13.02
C VAL A 100 -2.86 -6.91 13.90
N ALA A 101 -2.81 -7.34 15.16
CA ALA A 101 -3.94 -7.20 16.08
C ALA A 101 -4.35 -5.73 16.31
N ARG A 102 -3.40 -4.79 16.31
CA ARG A 102 -3.71 -3.35 16.42
C ARG A 102 -4.36 -2.80 15.15
N VAL A 103 -3.89 -3.20 13.97
CA VAL A 103 -4.47 -2.79 12.69
C VAL A 103 -5.91 -3.31 12.58
N GLU A 104 -6.14 -4.59 12.85
CA GLU A 104 -7.48 -5.19 12.81
C GLU A 104 -8.47 -4.49 13.77
N ARG A 105 -8.00 -4.12 14.96
CA ARG A 105 -8.82 -3.36 15.93
C ARG A 105 -9.17 -1.96 15.39
N ALA A 106 -8.19 -1.24 14.85
CA ALA A 106 -8.40 0.09 14.29
C ALA A 106 -9.37 0.05 13.09
N GLU A 107 -9.26 -0.97 12.24
CA GLU A 107 -10.18 -1.18 11.12
C GLU A 107 -11.60 -1.47 11.60
N ALA A 108 -11.77 -2.35 12.60
CA ALA A 108 -13.08 -2.65 13.18
C ALA A 108 -13.74 -1.40 13.80
N GLU A 109 -12.96 -0.55 14.47
CA GLU A 109 -13.43 0.75 15.00
C GLU A 109 -13.85 1.72 13.89
N GLY A 110 -13.07 1.80 12.81
CA GLY A 110 -13.40 2.60 11.64
C GLY A 110 -14.66 2.12 10.92
N GLN A 111 -14.84 0.81 10.78
CA GLN A 111 -16.02 0.20 10.18
C GLN A 111 -17.28 0.46 11.00
N ARG A 112 -17.21 0.34 12.34
CA ARG A 112 -18.30 0.71 13.25
C ARG A 112 -18.68 2.19 13.11
N SER A 113 -17.69 3.08 13.03
CA SER A 113 -17.92 4.52 12.86
C SER A 113 -18.59 4.85 11.53
N ARG A 114 -18.25 4.14 10.44
CA ARG A 114 -18.90 4.27 9.13
C ARG A 114 -20.32 3.66 9.10
N ALA A 115 -20.55 2.57 9.82
CA ALA A 115 -21.85 1.93 9.90
C ALA A 115 -22.86 2.75 10.73
N GLY A 116 -22.41 3.38 11.83
CA GLY A 116 -23.23 4.25 12.67
C GLY A 116 -23.42 5.68 12.11
N GLY A 117 -22.62 6.10 11.14
CA GLY A 117 -22.65 7.46 10.57
C GLY A 117 -23.66 7.68 9.43
N ARG A 118 -24.44 6.66 9.04
CA ARG A 118 -25.45 6.82 7.97
C ARG A 118 -26.67 7.67 8.35
N ASP A 119 -26.86 7.96 9.64
CA ASP A 119 -28.00 8.75 10.14
C ASP A 119 -27.64 10.20 10.55
N SER A 120 -26.39 10.66 10.37
CA SER A 120 -25.99 12.02 10.80
C SER A 120 -25.34 12.88 9.73
N TRP A 121 -25.34 12.47 8.45
CA TRP A 121 -24.96 13.36 7.34
C TRP A 121 -26.19 14.12 6.80
N CYS A 122 -26.94 14.74 7.71
CA CYS A 122 -27.85 15.84 7.43
C CYS A 122 -27.47 16.98 8.37
N GLY A 123 -26.53 17.81 7.92
CA GLY A 123 -26.03 18.96 8.65
C GLY A 123 -25.52 20.01 7.68
N GLY A 124 -26.46 20.59 6.92
CA GLY A 124 -26.20 21.61 5.93
C GLY A 124 -25.28 22.72 6.46
N ARG A 125 -24.19 22.95 5.73
CA ARG A 125 -23.61 24.28 5.60
C ARG A 125 -23.67 24.66 4.14
N CYS A 126 -24.86 25.12 3.73
CA CYS A 126 -24.98 26.07 2.64
C CYS A 126 -24.01 27.22 2.95
N TRP A 127 -23.03 27.41 2.09
CA TRP A 127 -22.18 28.58 2.09
C TRP A 127 -23.05 29.80 1.73
N ARG A 128 -23.66 30.44 2.72
CA ARG A 128 -24.32 31.74 2.54
C ARG A 128 -23.23 32.81 2.52
N GLY A 129 -22.94 33.31 1.32
CA GLY A 129 -22.18 34.54 1.13
C GLY A 129 -22.79 35.67 1.96
N GLY A 130 -21.94 36.33 2.75
CA GLY A 130 -22.31 37.44 3.60
C GLY A 130 -22.87 38.60 2.79
N ARG A 131 -24.14 38.94 3.04
CA ARG A 131 -24.61 40.32 2.95
C ARG A 131 -24.43 40.95 4.33
N SER A 132 -23.47 41.84 4.47
CA SER A 132 -23.48 42.88 5.49
C SER A 132 -23.86 44.19 4.78
N GLY A 133 -24.98 44.76 5.17
CA GLY A 133 -25.44 46.07 4.73
C GLY A 133 -25.44 47.08 5.87
N ALA A 134 -25.76 48.32 5.49
CA ALA A 134 -26.10 49.51 6.28
C ALA A 134 -24.93 50.41 6.72
N GLY A 135 -25.03 51.67 6.28
CA GLY A 135 -24.13 52.79 6.59
C GLY A 135 -24.20 53.83 5.48
#